data_AF-A0A1N6SSR4-F1
#
_entry.id   AF-A0A1N6SSR4-F1
#
_cell.length_a   1.000
_cell.length_b   1.000
_cell.length_c   1.000
_cell.angle_alpha   90.00
_cell.angle_beta   90.00
_cell.angle_gamma   90.00
#
_symmetry.space_group_name_H-M   'P 1'
#
loop_
_entity.id
_entity.type
_entity.pdbx_description
1 polymer ?
#
loop_
_entity_poly.entity_id
_entity_poly.type
_entity_poly.pdbx_seq_one_letter_code
_entity_poly.pdbx_strand_id
1 'polypeptide(L)'
;MASSLALMERNRCSAVPLKMEFDMQPLLTLTLDDADLAKLDRHIARHGSGQTREAAAADILRTFLRLAGDKAQDEGLRPDELNASNDS
;
A
#
# COMPACT_ATOMS: atom_id res chain seq x y z
N MET A 1 44.93 -50.29 -19.38
CA MET A 1 45.16 -49.36 -18.25
C MET A 1 44.95 -47.94 -18.74
N ALA A 2 43.73 -47.41 -18.60
CA ALA A 2 43.41 -46.01 -18.85
C ALA A 2 43.18 -45.34 -17.50
N SER A 3 44.24 -44.71 -16.98
CA SER A 3 44.26 -44.01 -15.71
C SER A 3 43.63 -42.63 -15.84
N SER A 4 42.71 -42.35 -14.92
CA SER A 4 42.55 -41.08 -14.21
C SER A 4 43.14 -39.83 -14.86
N LEU A 5 42.48 -39.31 -15.90
CA LEU A 5 42.61 -37.90 -16.28
C LEU A 5 41.29 -37.20 -16.06
N ALA A 6 41.23 -36.54 -14.90
CA ALA A 6 40.47 -35.33 -14.66
C ALA A 6 38.96 -35.44 -14.82
N LEU A 7 38.35 -36.14 -13.85
CA LEU A 7 37.06 -35.79 -13.27
C LEU A 7 37.13 -34.37 -12.67
N MET A 8 37.20 -33.37 -13.55
CA MET A 8 37.13 -31.95 -13.22
C MET A 8 36.14 -31.33 -14.22
N GLU A 9 34.94 -31.91 -14.26
CA GLU A 9 33.77 -31.22 -14.79
C GLU A 9 33.55 -30.01 -13.90
N ARG A 10 34.13 -28.91 -14.39
CA ARG A 10 34.01 -27.55 -13.90
C ARG A 10 32.54 -27.32 -13.53
N ASN A 11 32.28 -27.15 -12.24
CA ASN A 11 31.11 -26.45 -11.72
C ASN A 11 31.06 -25.09 -12.41
N ARG A 12 30.41 -25.03 -13.57
CA ARG A 12 30.08 -23.78 -14.24
C ARG A 12 29.02 -23.15 -13.35
N CYS A 13 29.44 -22.29 -12.43
CA CYS A 13 28.57 -21.29 -11.85
C CYS A 13 27.97 -20.51 -13.03
N SER A 14 26.79 -20.92 -13.46
CA SER A 14 25.96 -20.12 -14.33
C SER A 14 25.58 -18.89 -13.52
N ALA A 15 26.26 -17.77 -13.76
CA ALA A 15 25.82 -16.48 -13.27
C ALA A 15 24.54 -16.16 -14.03
N VAL A 16 23.40 -16.59 -13.52
CA VAL A 16 22.10 -16.21 -14.03
C VAL A 16 21.91 -14.74 -13.66
N PRO A 17 21.84 -13.81 -14.62
CA PRO A 17 21.54 -12.42 -14.30
C PRO A 17 20.09 -12.35 -13.80
N LEU A 18 19.92 -12.19 -12.49
CA LEU A 18 18.62 -11.86 -11.91
C LEU A 18 18.33 -10.41 -12.26
N LYS A 19 17.39 -10.20 -13.18
CA LYS A 19 16.84 -8.87 -13.46
C LYS A 19 15.94 -8.48 -12.28
N MET A 20 16.51 -7.78 -11.30
CA MET A 20 15.76 -7.23 -10.17
C MET A 20 15.11 -5.91 -10.62
N GLU A 21 13.83 -5.96 -10.95
CA GLU A 21 13.01 -4.75 -11.10
C GLU A 21 12.58 -4.32 -9.69
N PHE A 22 13.24 -3.29 -9.16
CA PHE A 22 12.82 -2.65 -7.91
C PHE A 22 11.65 -1.72 -8.23
N ASP A 23 10.43 -2.15 -7.93
CA ASP A 23 9.31 -1.22 -7.82
C ASP A 23 9.64 -0.24 -6.69
N MET A 24 9.94 1.01 -7.04
CA MET A 24 10.15 2.09 -6.08
C MET A 24 8.82 2.42 -5.42
N GLN A 25 8.44 1.64 -4.40
CA GLN A 25 7.27 1.95 -3.59
C GLN A 25 7.58 3.19 -2.73
N PRO A 26 6.72 4.22 -2.75
CA PRO A 26 6.91 5.39 -1.91
C PRO A 26 6.85 5.01 -0.43
N LEU A 27 7.88 5.39 0.33
CA LEU A 27 7.93 5.18 1.77
C LEU A 27 7.19 6.33 2.48
N LEU A 28 6.18 5.97 3.27
CA LEU A 28 5.44 6.90 4.13
C LEU A 28 5.67 6.55 5.59
N THR A 29 6.03 7.53 6.41
CA THR A 29 6.11 7.37 7.87
C THR A 29 4.92 8.05 8.51
N LEU A 30 4.17 7.31 9.33
CA LEU A 30 3.06 7.84 10.13
C LEU A 30 3.51 7.94 11.58
N THR A 31 3.31 9.12 12.18
CA THR A 31 3.50 9.29 13.63
C THR A 31 2.13 9.22 14.29
N LEU A 32 1.97 8.26 15.18
CA LEU A 32 0.75 8.06 15.97
C LEU A 32 1.10 8.21 17.45
N ASP A 33 0.19 8.76 18.24
CA ASP A 33 0.31 8.67 19.68
C ASP A 33 0.00 7.24 20.18
N ASP A 34 0.32 6.97 21.44
CA ASP A 34 0.14 5.64 22.03
C ASP A 34 -1.35 5.21 22.06
N ALA A 35 -2.25 6.17 22.21
CA ALA A 35 -3.69 5.90 22.28
C ALA A 35 -4.23 5.44 20.92
N ASP A 36 -3.81 6.07 19.84
CA ASP A 36 -4.18 5.75 18.47
C ASP A 36 -3.48 4.48 17.98
N LEU A 37 -2.22 4.25 18.35
CA LEU A 37 -1.54 2.98 18.11
C LEU A 37 -2.30 1.81 18.77
N ALA A 38 -2.74 1.98 20.02
CA ALA A 38 -3.54 0.97 20.71
C ALA A 38 -4.92 0.75 20.06
N LYS A 39 -5.54 1.78 19.47
CA LYS A 39 -6.77 1.62 18.68
C LYS A 39 -6.51 0.80 17.41
N LEU A 40 -5.42 1.07 16.70
CA LEU A 40 -5.03 0.32 15.51
C LEU A 40 -4.81 -1.16 15.83
N ASP A 41 -4.08 -1.47 16.90
CA ASP A 41 -3.85 -2.85 17.33
C ASP A 41 -5.16 -3.59 17.68
N ARG A 42 -6.08 -2.91 18.38
CA ARG A 42 -7.41 -3.47 18.67
C ARG A 42 -8.22 -3.71 17.40
N HIS A 43 -8.13 -2.81 16.42
CA HIS A 43 -8.79 -2.98 15.13
C HIS A 43 -8.27 -4.23 14.41
N ILE A 44 -6.93 -4.39 14.35
CA ILE A 44 -6.28 -5.57 13.74
C ILE A 44 -6.72 -6.84 14.47
N ALA A 45 -6.65 -6.86 15.80
CA ALA A 45 -7.05 -8.02 16.59
C ALA A 45 -8.52 -8.44 16.38
N ARG A 46 -9.40 -7.47 16.08
CA ARG A 46 -10.84 -7.70 15.91
C ARG A 46 -11.25 -8.06 14.47
N HIS A 47 -10.58 -7.50 13.47
CA HIS A 47 -11.03 -7.54 12.08
C HIS A 47 -10.02 -8.18 11.11
N GLY A 48 -8.74 -8.23 11.48
CA GLY A 48 -7.65 -8.62 10.59
C GLY A 48 -6.91 -9.83 11.14
N SER A 49 -7.43 -11.04 10.95
CA SER A 49 -6.68 -12.25 11.31
C SER A 49 -5.39 -12.32 10.49
N GLY A 50 -4.25 -12.05 11.12
CA GLY A 50 -2.94 -12.09 10.48
C GLY A 50 -2.56 -10.85 9.65
N GLN A 51 -3.31 -9.74 9.73
CA GLN A 51 -2.89 -8.48 9.12
C GLN A 51 -1.76 -7.82 9.92
N THR A 52 -0.80 -7.21 9.22
CA THR A 52 0.23 -6.38 9.84
C THR A 52 -0.28 -4.95 10.05
N ARG A 53 0.43 -4.17 10.88
CA ARG A 53 0.11 -2.75 11.10
C ARG A 53 0.19 -1.93 9.82
N GLU A 54 1.17 -2.22 8.96
CA GLU A 54 1.38 -1.56 7.69
C GLU A 54 0.22 -1.82 6.73
N ALA A 55 -0.22 -3.09 6.62
CA ALA A 55 -1.33 -3.46 5.77
C ALA A 55 -2.64 -2.79 6.24
N ALA A 56 -2.91 -2.82 7.54
CA ALA A 56 -4.09 -2.18 8.12
C ALA A 56 -4.06 -0.65 7.92
N ALA A 57 -2.91 0.00 8.16
CA ALA A 57 -2.76 1.44 7.94
C ALA A 57 -2.94 1.82 6.46
N ALA A 58 -2.41 1.02 5.54
CA ALA A 58 -2.58 1.24 4.11
C ALA A 58 -4.05 1.15 3.67
N ASP A 59 -4.81 0.18 4.19
CA ASP A 59 -6.24 0.04 3.88
C ASP A 59 -7.09 1.18 4.45
N ILE A 60 -6.77 1.62 5.67
CA ILE A 60 -7.40 2.80 6.29
C ILE A 60 -7.12 4.04 5.43
N LEU A 61 -5.87 4.28 5.05
CA LEU A 61 -5.49 5.42 4.20
C LEU A 61 -6.15 5.34 2.83
N ARG A 62 -6.21 4.17 2.20
CA ARG A 62 -6.89 3.99 0.91
C ARG A 62 -8.37 4.34 1.01
N THR A 63 -9.02 3.90 2.09
CA THR A 63 -10.43 4.20 2.34
C THR A 63 -10.64 5.69 2.57
N PHE A 64 -9.79 6.31 3.40
CA PHE A 64 -9.82 7.73 3.66
C PHE A 64 -9.62 8.56 2.38
N LEU A 65 -8.61 8.24 1.57
CA LEU A 65 -8.32 8.96 0.32
C LEU A 65 -9.46 8.82 -0.69
N ARG A 66 -10.09 7.64 -0.79
CA ARG A 66 -11.27 7.45 -1.63
C ARG A 66 -12.42 8.38 -1.20
N LEU A 67 -12.71 8.41 0.11
CA LEU A 67 -13.78 9.25 0.65
C LEU A 67 -13.45 10.76 0.58
N ALA A 68 -12.18 11.12 0.72
CA ALA A 68 -11.72 12.50 0.60
C ALA A 68 -11.80 13.00 -0.85
N GLY A 69 -11.46 12.14 -1.82
CA GLY A 69 -11.60 12.43 -3.24
C GLY A 69 -13.06 12.68 -3.66
N ASP A 70 -14.00 11.87 -3.16
CA ASP A 70 -15.43 12.05 -3.45
C ASP A 70 -16.01 13.34 -2.84
N LYS A 71 -15.48 13.81 -1.70
CA LYS A 71 -15.95 15.05 -1.06
C LYS A 71 -15.47 16.34 -1.72
N ALA A 72 -14.52 16.28 -2.65
CA ALA A 72 -14.03 17.46 -3.36
C ALA A 72 -15.03 18.02 -4.40
N GLN A 73 -16.15 17.33 -4.65
CA GLN A 73 -17.16 17.74 -5.63
C GLN A 73 -18.38 18.46 -5.06
N ASP A 74 -18.51 18.60 -3.74
CA ASP A 74 -19.63 19.37 -3.16
C ASP A 74 -19.27 20.86 -3.11
N GLU A 75 -19.05 21.44 -4.30
CA GLU A 75 -19.16 22.87 -4.51
C GLU A 75 -20.65 23.20 -4.35
N GLY A 76 -21.09 23.44 -3.12
CA GLY A 76 -22.48 23.79 -2.83
C GLY A 76 -23.02 24.79 -3.87
N LEU A 77 -24.28 24.61 -4.27
CA LEU A 77 -24.95 25.40 -5.31
C LEU A 77 -24.64 26.89 -5.14
N ARG A 78 -24.24 27.53 -6.24
CA ARG A 78 -23.96 28.97 -6.24
C ARG A 78 -25.23 29.73 -5.86
N PRO A 79 -25.13 30.87 -5.16
CA PRO A 79 -26.30 31.64 -4.74
C PRO A 79 -27.29 31.97 -5.88
N ASP A 80 -26.79 32.14 -7.10
CA ASP A 80 -27.60 32.40 -8.30
C ASP A 80 -28.49 31.21 -8.71
N GLU A 81 -28.15 29.99 -8.28
CA GLU A 81 -28.91 28.76 -8.56
C GLU A 81 -30.03 28.53 -7.52
N LEU A 82 -29.95 29.20 -6.36
CA LEU A 82 -30.98 29.16 -5.31
C LEU A 82 -32.17 30.09 -5.64
N ASN A 83 -31.95 31.14 -6.43
CA ASN A 83 -33.00 32.10 -6.81
C ASN A 83 -33.93 31.61 -7.92
N ALA A 84 -33.52 30.62 -8.73
CA ALA A 84 -34.34 30.10 -9.82
C ALA A 84 -35.46 29.14 -9.34
N SER A 85 -35.37 28.62 -8.10
CA SER A 85 -36.34 27.65 -7.57
C SER A 85 -37.46 28.27 -6.73
N ASN A 86 -37.54 29.61 -6.63
CA ASN A 86 -38.54 30.29 -5.79
C ASN A 86 -39.48 31.22 -6.59
N ASP A 87 -39.41 31.20 -7.93
CA ASP A 87 -40.23 32.03 -8.82
C ASP A 87 -40.94 31.20 -9.91
N SER A 88 -41.51 30.04 -9.54
CA SER A 88 -42.45 29.27 -10.37
C SER A 88 -43.52 28.57 -9.54
#